data_AF-A0A1Q4FM20-F1
#
_entry.id   AF-A0A1Q4FM20-F1
#
_cell.length_a   1.000
_cell.length_b   1.000
_cell.length_c   1.000
_cell.angle_alpha   90.00
_cell.angle_beta   90.00
_cell.angle_gamma   90.00
#
_symmetry.space_group_name_H-M   'P 1'
#
loop_
_entity.id
_entity.type
_entity.pdbx_description
1 polymer ?
#
loop_
_entity_poly.entity_id
_entity_poly.type
_entity_poly.pdbx_seq_one_letter_code
_entity_poly.pdbx_strand_id
1 'polypeptide(L)'
;MDATGSFHPLIANGADAKSALFVFAADTPIQRRAIHDEALHRLVAAIALSEALLTTKVEAHGPWSHTALLEAVHILTRDAQGLLSAISPPS
;
A
#
# COMPACT_ATOMS: atom_id res chain seq x y z
N MET A 1 4.67 -10.11 30.07
CA MET A 1 3.83 -9.97 28.86
C MET A 1 4.81 -9.94 27.72
N ASP A 2 5.07 -11.09 27.11
CA ASP A 2 6.04 -11.18 26.03
C ASP A 2 5.33 -10.77 24.75
N ALA A 3 5.60 -9.55 24.30
CA ALA A 3 5.12 -9.05 23.01
C ALA A 3 5.96 -9.73 21.92
N THR A 4 5.54 -10.91 21.50
CA THR A 4 6.11 -11.59 20.34
C THR A 4 5.69 -10.80 19.09
N GLY A 5 6.58 -9.93 18.61
CA GLY A 5 6.41 -9.20 17.36
C GLY A 5 7.08 -9.94 16.21
N SER A 6 6.42 -10.03 15.06
CA SER A 6 6.97 -10.61 13.85
C SER A 6 7.10 -9.56 12.74
N PHE A 7 8.20 -9.63 12.00
CA PHE A 7 8.39 -8.86 10.78
C PHE A 7 7.87 -9.67 9.60
N HIS A 8 6.86 -9.14 8.91
CA HIS A 8 6.35 -9.75 7.70
C HIS A 8 6.82 -8.92 6.49
N PRO A 9 7.64 -9.50 5.59
CA PRO A 9 7.94 -8.85 4.33
C PRO A 9 6.69 -8.87 3.44
N LEU A 10 6.24 -7.69 3.02
CA LEU A 10 5.24 -7.61 1.96
C LEU A 10 5.98 -7.79 0.63
N ILE A 11 6.11 -9.05 0.20
CA ILE A 11 6.81 -9.38 -1.04
C ILE A 11 5.97 -8.88 -2.22
N ALA A 12 6.49 -7.87 -2.91
CA ALA A 12 5.99 -7.47 -4.21
C ALA A 12 6.35 -8.58 -5.21
N ASN A 13 5.38 -9.38 -5.65
CA ASN A 13 5.62 -10.33 -6.74
C ASN A 13 5.83 -9.55 -8.05
N GLY A 14 7.10 -9.36 -8.43
CA GLY A 14 7.52 -8.72 -9.67
C GLY A 14 9.04 -8.77 -9.81
N ALA A 15 9.55 -8.95 -11.04
CA ALA A 15 10.98 -9.16 -11.33
C ALA A 15 11.91 -7.98 -10.96
N ASP A 16 11.37 -6.87 -10.44
CA ASP A 16 12.08 -5.62 -10.13
C ASP A 16 11.72 -5.08 -8.73
N ALA A 17 11.42 -5.97 -7.77
CA ALA A 17 10.99 -5.61 -6.42
C ALA A 17 12.12 -4.94 -5.58
N LYS A 18 12.42 -3.67 -5.86
CA LYS A 18 13.38 -2.84 -5.12
C LYS A 18 12.86 -2.29 -3.78
N SER A 19 11.60 -2.56 -3.44
CA SER A 19 10.96 -2.00 -2.24
C SER A 19 10.23 -3.11 -1.48
N ALA A 20 10.82 -3.57 -0.38
CA ALA A 20 10.15 -4.42 0.60
C ALA A 20 9.52 -3.50 1.66
N LEU A 21 8.19 -3.52 1.77
CA LEU A 21 7.53 -2.90 2.92
C LEU A 21 7.65 -3.87 4.09
N PHE A 22 8.15 -3.38 5.22
CA PHE A 22 8.25 -4.14 6.46
C PHE A 22 7.17 -3.65 7.42
N VAL A 23 6.32 -4.57 7.86
CA VAL A 23 5.34 -4.29 8.92
C VAL A 23 5.80 -5.02 10.16
N PHE A 24 6.06 -4.26 11.23
CA PHE A 24 6.19 -4.82 12.57
C PHE A 24 4.78 -4.92 13.16
N ALA A 25 4.29 -6.14 13.36
CA ALA A 25 3.05 -6.40 14.07
C ALA A 25 3.39 -7.10 15.39
N ALA A 26 3.17 -6.43 16.52
CA ALA A 26 2.86 -7.18 17.74
C ALA A 26 1.38 -7.58 17.63
N ASP A 27 1.05 -8.83 17.94
CA ASP A 27 -0.32 -9.35 17.78
C ASP A 27 -1.27 -8.80 18.85
N THR A 28 -1.56 -7.50 18.76
CA THR A 28 -2.46 -6.78 19.66
C THR A 28 -3.66 -6.25 18.87
N PRO A 29 -4.88 -6.23 19.47
CA PRO A 29 -6.06 -5.69 18.80
C PRO A 29 -5.90 -4.24 18.32
N ILE A 30 -5.19 -3.41 19.10
CA ILE A 30 -4.96 -2.00 18.76
C ILE A 30 -4.05 -1.84 17.54
N GLN A 31 -3.03 -2.69 17.42
CA GLN A 31 -2.10 -2.65 16.29
C GLN A 31 -2.74 -3.23 15.02
N ARG A 32 -3.55 -4.30 15.13
CA ARG A 32 -4.32 -4.80 13.99
C ARG A 32 -5.28 -3.75 13.43
N ARG A 33 -5.93 -2.97 14.31
CA ARG A 33 -6.77 -1.84 13.90
C ARG A 33 -5.96 -0.74 13.21
N ALA A 34 -4.80 -0.37 13.76
CA ALA A 34 -3.92 0.62 13.15
C ALA A 34 -3.44 0.19 11.75
N ILE A 35 -3.08 -1.09 11.56
CA ILE A 35 -2.69 -1.63 10.24
C ILE A 35 -3.87 -1.60 9.26
N HIS A 36 -5.07 -1.95 9.71
CA HIS A 36 -6.28 -1.89 8.91
C HIS A 36 -6.61 -0.45 8.47
N ASP A 37 -6.60 0.50 9.39
CA ASP A 37 -6.89 1.92 9.10
C ASP A 37 -5.87 2.48 8.10
N GLU A 38 -4.60 2.09 8.24
CA GLU A 38 -3.50 2.51 7.37
C GLU A 38 -3.56 1.84 5.98
N ALA A 39 -4.14 0.64 5.86
CA ALA A 39 -4.49 0.04 4.58
C ALA A 39 -5.62 0.82 3.89
N LEU A 40 -6.65 1.23 4.64
CA LEU A 40 -7.76 2.04 4.10
C LEU A 40 -7.28 3.41 3.61
N HIS A 41 -6.39 4.08 4.35
CA HIS A 41 -5.82 5.37 3.92
C HIS A 41 -5.11 5.26 2.57
N ARG A 42 -4.34 4.18 2.34
CA ARG A 42 -3.69 3.93 1.06
C ARG A 42 -4.69 3.68 -0.07
N LEU A 43 -5.76 2.95 0.18
CA LEU A 43 -6.82 2.73 -0.81
C LEU A 43 -7.53 4.03 -1.16
N VAL A 44 -7.87 4.86 -0.17
CA VAL A 44 -8.48 6.17 -0.39
C VAL A 44 -7.57 7.06 -1.24
N ALA A 45 -6.27 7.08 -0.94
CA ALA A 45 -5.29 7.84 -1.73
C ALA A 45 -5.20 7.32 -3.19
N ALA A 46 -5.21 6.00 -3.39
CA ALA A 46 -5.18 5.40 -4.73
C ALA A 46 -6.44 5.73 -5.54
N ILE A 47 -7.62 5.72 -4.89
CA ILE A 47 -8.90 6.10 -5.51
C ILE A 47 -8.85 7.59 -5.91
N ALA A 48 -8.45 8.48 -5.00
CA ALA A 48 -8.38 9.91 -5.28
C ALA A 48 -7.41 10.23 -6.44
N LEU A 49 -6.27 9.54 -6.51
CA LEU A 49 -5.34 9.67 -7.65
C LEU A 49 -5.93 9.13 -8.95
N SER A 50 -6.67 8.02 -8.89
CA SER A 50 -7.34 7.45 -10.07
C SER A 50 -8.46 8.37 -10.58
N GLU A 51 -9.24 8.97 -9.68
CA GLU A 51 -10.26 9.96 -10.01
C GLU A 51 -9.63 11.22 -10.61
N ALA A 52 -8.51 11.69 -10.06
CA ALA A 52 -7.75 12.79 -10.64
C ALA A 52 -7.30 12.46 -12.07
N LEU A 53 -6.77 11.25 -12.32
CA LEU A 53 -6.38 10.81 -13.67
C LEU A 53 -7.56 10.81 -14.67
N LEU A 54 -8.75 10.41 -14.22
CA LEU A 54 -9.95 10.34 -15.07
C LEU A 54 -10.57 11.70 -15.36
N THR A 55 -10.49 12.63 -14.40
CA THR A 55 -11.14 13.94 -14.48
C THR A 55 -10.24 15.01 -15.08
N THR A 56 -8.92 14.83 -15.00
CA THR A 56 -7.99 15.83 -15.50
C THR A 56 -7.76 15.64 -17.00
N LYS A 57 -8.22 16.59 -17.82
CA LYS A 57 -7.73 16.76 -19.21
C LYS A 57 -6.29 17.28 -19.17
N VAL A 58 -5.33 16.47 -18.70
CA VAL A 58 -3.93 16.88 -18.72
C VAL A 58 -3.46 16.78 -20.17
N GLU A 59 -3.54 17.89 -20.91
CA GLU A 59 -2.59 18.10 -22.00
C GLU A 59 -1.20 18.07 -21.35
N ALA A 60 -0.51 16.95 -21.47
CA ALA A 60 0.80 16.73 -20.86
C ALA A 60 1.81 17.72 -21.43
N HIS A 61 1.87 18.92 -20.85
CA HIS A 61 2.94 19.88 -21.07
C HIS A 61 4.15 19.43 -20.25
N GLY A 62 4.82 18.38 -20.73
CA GLY A 62 6.13 17.97 -20.23
C GLY A 62 6.28 16.47 -19.93
N PRO A 63 7.53 16.01 -19.75
CA PRO A 63 7.90 14.60 -19.59
C PRO A 63 7.45 13.94 -18.28
N TRP A 64 6.72 14.66 -17.42
CA TRP A 64 6.20 14.15 -16.15
C TRP A 64 4.76 13.70 -16.38
N SER A 65 4.66 12.57 -17.08
CA SER A 65 3.43 11.99 -17.60
C SER A 65 2.58 11.36 -16.50
N HIS A 66 1.34 11.03 -16.87
CA HIS A 66 0.43 10.13 -16.15
C HIS A 66 1.12 8.84 -15.63
N THR A 67 2.28 8.44 -16.18
CA THR A 67 3.11 7.33 -15.70
C THR A 67 3.47 7.44 -14.22
N ALA A 68 3.91 8.60 -13.73
CA ALA A 68 4.28 8.76 -12.31
C ALA A 68 3.06 8.61 -11.39
N LEU A 69 1.90 9.07 -11.84
CA LEU A 69 0.63 8.92 -11.12
C LEU A 69 0.14 7.46 -11.15
N LEU A 70 0.29 6.76 -12.28
CA LEU A 70 -0.01 5.33 -12.38
C LEU A 70 0.92 4.49 -11.51
N GLU A 71 2.20 4.82 -11.43
CA GLU A 71 3.15 4.19 -10.49
C GLU A 71 2.75 4.44 -9.04
N ALA A 72 2.35 5.67 -8.69
CA ALA A 72 1.85 5.98 -7.35
C ALA A 72 0.60 5.17 -7.00
N VAL A 73 -0.37 5.05 -7.91
CA VAL A 73 -1.55 4.19 -7.74
C VAL A 73 -1.14 2.73 -7.55
N HIS A 74 -0.19 2.23 -8.34
CA HIS A 74 0.30 0.86 -8.23
C HIS A 74 0.98 0.59 -6.88
N ILE A 75 1.81 1.51 -6.39
CA ILE A 75 2.47 1.38 -5.09
C ILE A 75 1.45 1.38 -3.95
N LEU A 76 0.50 2.33 -3.96
CA LEU A 76 -0.49 2.46 -2.90
C LEU A 76 -1.41 1.24 -2.81
N THR A 77 -1.87 0.72 -3.96
CA THR A 77 -2.71 -0.48 -4.02
C THR A 77 -1.96 -1.74 -3.57
N ARG A 78 -0.71 -1.91 -4.00
CA ARG A 78 0.17 -3.01 -3.56
C ARG A 78 0.40 -2.98 -2.04
N ASP A 79 0.73 -1.81 -1.50
CA ASP A 79 1.02 -1.65 -0.08
C ASP A 79 -0.24 -1.90 0.77
N ALA A 80 -1.41 -1.42 0.33
CA ALA A 80 -2.68 -1.71 0.99
C ALA A 80 -2.99 -3.22 1.01
N GLN A 81 -2.79 -3.91 -0.12
CA GLN A 81 -2.99 -5.36 -0.21
C GLN A 81 -2.07 -6.11 0.77
N GLY A 82 -0.80 -5.72 0.84
CA GLY A 82 0.12 -6.37 1.75
C GLY A 82 -0.25 -6.13 3.23
N LEU A 83 -0.70 -4.93 3.59
CA LEU A 83 -1.16 -4.63 4.96
C LEU A 83 -2.40 -5.46 5.34
N LEU A 84 -3.35 -5.62 4.43
CA LEU A 84 -4.53 -6.48 4.63
C LEU A 84 -4.16 -7.97 4.74
N SER A 85 -3.15 -8.39 3.98
CA SER A 85 -2.63 -9.76 4.06
C SER A 85 -1.90 -10.01 5.38
N ALA A 86 -1.23 -9.01 5.95
CA ALA A 86 -0.51 -9.13 7.22
C ALA A 86 -1.42 -9.25 8.45
N ILE A 87 -2.68 -8.79 8.37
CA ILE A 87 -3.66 -8.93 9.47
C ILE A 87 -4.58 -10.16 9.31
N SER A 88 -4.47 -10.87 8.18
CA SER A 88 -5.21 -12.11 7.97
C SER A 88 -4.44 -13.26 8.62
N PRO A 89 -5.07 -14.10 9.48
CA PRO A 89 -4.38 -15.24 10.06
C PRO A 89 -3.92 -16.19 8.95
N PRO A 90 -2.74 -16.84 9.07
CA PRO A 90 -2.33 -17.87 8.14
C PRO A 90 -3.33 -19.03 8.20
N SER A 91 -3.87 -19.42 7.04
CA SER A 91 -4.73 -20.59 6.86
C SER A 91 -4.02 -21.90 7.21
#